data_AF-A0A2R6P6Z8-F1
#
_entry.id   AF-A0A2R6P6Z8-F1
#
_cell.length_a   1.000
_cell.length_b   1.000
_cell.length_c   1.000
_cell.angle_alpha   90.00
_cell.angle_beta   90.00
_cell.angle_gamma   90.00
#
_symmetry.space_group_name_H-M   'P 1'
#
loop_
_entity.id
_entity.type
_entity.pdbx_description
1 polymer ?
#
loop_
_entity_poly.entity_id
_entity_poly.type
_entity_poly.pdbx_seq_one_letter_code
_entity_poly.pdbx_strand_id
1 'polypeptide(L)'
;MGFVGSIVLCLINIALAFSLCLAGNCVNSGLEFSYITASPLGSPQEVIAVNGQFPGPTLNVTTNHHVIVNVSNKLDENLLITW
;
A
#
# COMPACT_ATOMS: atom_id res chain seq x y z
N MET A 1 -31.99 30.13 -27.52
CA MET A 1 -31.14 30.01 -26.30
C MET A 1 -31.32 28.68 -25.55
N GLY A 2 -32.49 28.03 -25.55
CA GLY A 2 -32.70 26.79 -24.78
C GLY A 2 -32.04 25.51 -25.33
N PHE A 3 -31.91 25.35 -26.65
CA PHE A 3 -31.45 24.10 -27.27
C PHE A 3 -29.93 23.84 -27.07
N VAL A 4 -29.12 24.89 -27.17
CA VAL A 4 -27.66 24.81 -26.96
C VAL A 4 -27.32 24.55 -25.48
N GLY A 5 -28.05 25.18 -24.56
CA GLY A 5 -27.86 24.97 -23.12
C GLY A 5 -28.18 23.54 -22.69
N SER A 6 -29.21 22.92 -23.29
CA SER A 6 -29.59 21.53 -23.01
C SER A 6 -28.53 20.53 -23.48
N ILE A 7 -27.94 20.75 -24.66
CA ILE A 7 -26.85 19.90 -25.20
C ILE A 7 -25.60 20.02 -24.31
N VAL A 8 -25.23 21.24 -23.91
CA VAL A 8 -24.08 21.47 -23.01
C VAL A 8 -24.27 20.77 -21.67
N LEU A 9 -25.47 20.86 -21.09
CA LEU A 9 -25.80 20.18 -19.84
C LEU A 9 -25.71 18.64 -20.01
N CYS A 10 -26.19 18.10 -21.13
CA CYS A 10 -26.13 16.67 -21.41
C CYS A 10 -24.68 16.17 -21.52
N LEU A 11 -23.81 16.92 -22.21
CA LEU A 11 -22.39 16.58 -22.35
C LEU A 11 -21.64 16.62 -21.01
N ILE A 12 -21.95 17.56 -20.13
CA ILE A 12 -21.38 17.62 -18.78
C ILE A 12 -21.79 16.39 -17.95
N ASN A 13 -23.05 15.98 -18.01
CA ASN A 13 -23.53 14.78 -17.29
C ASN A 13 -22.90 13.49 -17.81
N ILE A 14 -22.70 13.39 -19.13
CA ILE A 14 -22.01 12.27 -19.76
C ILE A 14 -20.54 12.23 -19.31
N ALA A 15 -19.84 13.37 -19.30
CA ALA A 15 -18.46 13.45 -18.82
C ALA A 15 -18.31 13.08 -17.33
N LEU A 16 -19.26 13.50 -16.49
CA LEU A 16 -19.34 13.13 -15.07
C LEU A 16 -19.58 11.61 -14.90
N ALA A 17 -20.37 10.98 -15.76
CA ALA A 17 -20.65 9.54 -15.71
C ALA A 17 -19.42 8.68 -16.07
N PHE A 18 -18.55 9.14 -16.96
CA PHE A 18 -17.32 8.43 -17.34
C PHE A 18 -16.16 8.59 -16.34
N SER A 19 -16.32 9.42 -15.30
CA SER A 19 -15.29 9.65 -14.29
C SER A 19 -15.31 8.60 -13.16
N LEU A 20 -16.28 7.67 -13.15
CA LEU A 20 -16.28 6.55 -12.19
C LEU A 20 -15.37 5.41 -12.67
N CYS A 21 -14.07 5.55 -12.39
CA CYS A 21 -13.15 4.42 -12.37
C CYS A 21 -13.22 3.77 -10.98
N LEU A 22 -14.00 2.69 -10.84
CA LEU A 22 -13.95 1.84 -9.65
C LEU A 22 -12.76 0.89 -9.77
N ALA A 23 -11.55 1.43 -9.57
CA ALA A 23 -10.43 0.59 -9.16
C ALA A 23 -10.79 0.05 -7.77
N GLY A 24 -11.14 -1.23 -7.69
CA GLY A 24 -11.35 -1.92 -6.42
C GLY A 24 -10.20 -1.64 -5.45
N ASN A 25 -10.52 -1.51 -4.17
CA ASN A 25 -9.68 -0.88 -3.15
C ASN A 25 -8.29 -1.57 -3.03
N CYS A 26 -7.31 -1.10 -3.81
CA CYS A 26 -5.93 -1.57 -3.78
C CYS A 26 -5.15 -0.84 -2.68
N VAL A 27 -4.44 -1.60 -1.84
CA VAL A 27 -3.55 -1.05 -0.81
C VAL A 27 -2.12 -1.42 -1.16
N ASN A 28 -1.25 -0.42 -1.34
CA ASN A 28 0.16 -0.63 -1.60
C ASN A 28 0.96 -0.52 -0.30
N SER A 29 1.91 -1.44 -0.06
CA SER A 29 2.77 -1.43 1.13
C SER A 29 4.21 -1.75 0.74
N GLY A 30 5.15 -0.89 1.12
CA GLY A 30 6.59 -1.12 0.94
C GLY A 30 7.22 -1.68 2.21
N LEU A 31 7.86 -2.84 2.10
CA LEU A 31 8.56 -3.51 3.21
C LEU A 31 10.04 -3.65 2.87
N GLU A 32 10.89 -3.00 3.66
CA GLU A 32 12.34 -3.13 3.57
C GLU A 32 12.86 -3.96 4.75
N PHE A 33 13.56 -5.04 4.45
CA PHE A 33 14.17 -5.93 5.45
C PHE A 33 15.65 -5.62 5.57
N SER A 34 16.09 -5.30 6.80
CA SER A 34 17.49 -5.00 7.10
C SER A 34 17.83 -5.39 8.54
N TYR A 35 19.12 -5.55 8.84
CA TYR A 35 19.58 -5.72 10.21
C TYR A 35 19.54 -4.40 10.98
N ILE A 36 19.16 -4.48 12.26
CA ILE A 36 19.35 -3.44 13.27
C ILE A 36 19.86 -4.07 14.57
N THR A 37 20.47 -3.27 15.44
CA THR A 37 20.75 -3.69 16.82
C THR A 37 19.61 -3.28 17.74
N ALA A 38 19.00 -4.24 18.45
CA ALA A 38 17.93 -4.01 19.42
C ALA A 38 18.13 -4.89 20.68
N SER A 39 17.42 -4.59 21.78
CA SER A 39 17.56 -5.33 23.04
C SER A 39 16.24 -5.96 23.52
N PRO A 40 15.59 -6.85 22.74
CA PRO A 40 14.29 -7.42 23.10
C PRO A 40 14.33 -8.28 24.38
N LEU A 41 15.50 -8.82 24.71
CA LEU A 41 15.74 -9.65 25.90
C LEU A 41 16.61 -8.95 26.96
N GLY A 42 16.74 -7.62 26.88
CA GLY A 42 17.55 -6.81 27.81
C GLY A 42 19.04 -6.74 27.49
N SER A 43 19.52 -7.44 26.46
CA SER A 43 20.88 -7.33 25.92
C SER A 43 20.86 -7.00 24.42
N PRO A 44 21.83 -6.21 23.91
CA PRO A 44 21.92 -5.89 22.48
C PRO A 44 22.12 -7.13 21.61
N GLN A 45 21.30 -7.26 20.58
CA GLN A 45 21.28 -8.35 19.63
C GLN A 45 21.00 -7.79 18.22
N GLU A 46 21.58 -8.43 17.21
CA GLU A 46 21.22 -8.14 15.82
C GLU A 46 19.90 -8.84 15.48
N VAL A 47 18.95 -8.09 14.94
CA VAL A 47 17.62 -8.57 14.58
C VAL A 47 17.26 -8.10 13.18
N ILE A 48 16.45 -8.90 12.49
CA ILE A 48 15.87 -8.51 11.20
C ILE A 48 14.67 -7.59 11.48
N ALA A 49 14.79 -6.34 11.06
CA ALA A 49 13.73 -5.34 11.17
C ALA A 49 13.02 -5.16 9.83
N VAL A 50 11.79 -4.65 9.92
CA VAL A 50 10.99 -4.23 8.75
C VAL A 50 10.80 -2.73 8.82
N ASN A 51 11.25 -2.01 7.80
CA ASN A 51 11.26 -0.54 7.76
C ASN A 51 11.97 0.07 9.00
N GLY A 52 13.06 -0.56 9.44
CA GLY A 52 13.82 -0.15 10.63
C GLY A 52 13.13 -0.38 11.98
N GLN A 53 12.01 -1.10 12.01
CA GLN A 53 11.25 -1.40 13.23
C GLN A 53 11.32 -2.88 13.59
N PHE A 54 11.47 -3.14 14.89
CA PHE A 54 11.42 -4.48 15.47
C PHE A 54 10.56 -4.48 16.76
N PRO A 55 9.44 -5.22 16.81
CA PRO A 55 8.82 -5.98 15.72
C PRO A 55 8.45 -5.08 14.53
N GLY A 56 8.31 -5.69 13.34
CA GLY A 56 7.87 -4.96 12.15
C GLY A 56 6.47 -4.36 12.29
N PRO A 57 6.09 -3.39 11.44
CA PRO A 57 4.80 -2.72 11.52
C PRO A 57 3.64 -3.62 11.08
N THR A 58 2.47 -3.41 11.68
CA THR A 58 1.22 -4.08 11.27
C THR A 58 0.71 -3.51 9.95
N LEU A 59 0.38 -4.37 8.99
CA LEU A 59 -0.34 -3.97 7.78
C LEU A 59 -1.83 -3.85 8.06
N ASN A 60 -2.33 -2.63 8.13
CA ASN A 60 -3.76 -2.35 8.34
C ASN A 60 -4.50 -2.38 7.00
N VAL A 61 -5.24 -3.46 6.77
CA VAL A 61 -6.00 -3.68 5.53
C VAL A 61 -7.43 -4.13 5.86
N THR A 62 -8.37 -3.76 5.00
CA THR A 62 -9.78 -4.16 5.14
C THR A 62 -10.02 -5.45 4.36
N THR A 63 -10.93 -6.30 4.86
CA THR A 63 -11.37 -7.50 4.14
C THR A 63 -11.80 -7.17 2.71
N ASN A 64 -11.46 -8.05 1.76
CA ASN A 64 -11.71 -7.91 0.32
C ASN A 64 -10.89 -6.83 -0.40
N HIS A 65 -9.88 -6.23 0.24
CA HIS A 65 -8.91 -5.38 -0.45
C HIS A 65 -7.83 -6.21 -1.15
N HIS A 66 -7.32 -5.68 -2.27
CA HIS A 66 -6.15 -6.24 -2.94
C HIS A 66 -4.90 -5.56 -2.38
N VAL A 67 -4.04 -6.33 -1.70
CA VAL A 67 -2.83 -5.79 -1.08
C VAL A 67 -1.63 -6.07 -1.98
N ILE A 68 -0.98 -5.02 -2.45
CA ILE A 68 0.25 -5.09 -3.24
C ILE A 68 1.42 -4.79 -2.30
N VAL A 69 2.30 -5.75 -2.11
CA VAL A 69 3.45 -5.61 -1.22
C VAL A 69 4.72 -5.59 -2.06
N ASN A 70 5.45 -4.47 -2.00
CA ASN A 70 6.77 -4.36 -2.59
C ASN A 70 7.82 -4.68 -1.53
N VAL A 71 8.65 -5.69 -1.79
CA VAL A 71 9.63 -6.19 -0.83
C VAL A 71 11.03 -5.81 -1.30
N SER A 72 11.78 -5.16 -0.42
CA SER A 72 13.20 -4.86 -0.59
C SER A 72 14.00 -5.69 0.41
N ASN A 73 14.78 -6.65 -0.08
CA ASN A 73 15.70 -7.41 0.75
C ASN A 73 17.07 -6.70 0.78
N LYS A 74 17.43 -6.13 1.93
CA LYS A 74 18.77 -5.55 2.18
C LYS A 74 19.63 -6.41 3.10
N LEU A 75 19.22 -7.65 3.37
CA LEU A 75 20.05 -8.62 4.05
C LEU A 75 21.13 -9.15 3.10
N ASP A 76 22.22 -9.66 3.65
CA ASP A 76 23.25 -10.40 2.90
C ASP A 76 22.88 -11.89 2.71
N GLU A 77 21.63 -12.25 3.04
CA GLU A 77 21.07 -13.59 2.92
C GLU A 77 19.71 -13.61 2.18
N ASN A 78 19.29 -14.81 1.80
CA ASN A 78 18.01 -15.03 1.12
C ASN A 78 16.83 -14.81 2.08
N LEU A 79 15.80 -14.11 1.61
CA LEU A 79 14.61 -13.79 2.38
C LEU A 79 13.36 -14.51 1.83
N LEU A 80 12.59 -15.11 2.73
CA LEU A 80 11.23 -15.62 2.49
C LEU A 80 10.26 -14.93 3.47
N ILE A 81 9.11 -14.47 2.98
CA ILE A 81 8.06 -13.85 3.79
C ILE A 81 6.78 -14.68 3.64
N THR A 82 6.02 -14.81 4.73
CA THR A 82 4.69 -15.42 4.76
C THR A 82 3.68 -14.47 5.38
N TRP A 83 2.41 -14.69 5.04
CA TRP A 83 1.25 -13.96 5.55
C TRP A 83 0.50 -14.81 6.56
#